data_AF-A0A1I2NU94-F1
#
_entry.id   AF-A0A1I2NU94-F1
#
_cell.length_a   1.000
_cell.length_b   1.000
_cell.length_c   1.000
_cell.angle_alpha   90.00
_cell.angle_beta   90.00
_cell.angle_gamma   90.00
#
_symmetry.space_group_name_H-M   'P 1'
#
loop_
_entity.id
_entity.type
_entity.pdbx_description
1 polymer ?
#
loop_
_entity_poly.entity_id
_entity_poly.type
_entity_poly.pdbx_seq_one_letter_code
_entity_poly.pdbx_strand_id
1 'polypeptide(L)'
;MTPHQLHHLNFLKIAYNNFIKQAPFASEEISSEEEQFILNFQKLIQDFEAGSENVYNDGENFIDQAFKMYPRLAHLMARDLLWYFGGKCLHNMPDSEIDKFQILDELRFEAEEKGEEFDYLNKRAHLFGLN
;
A
#
# COMPACT_ATOMS: atom_id res chain seq x y z
N MET A 1 0.78 16.25 -5.40
CA MET A 1 0.97 14.79 -5.29
C MET A 1 1.91 14.36 -6.40
N THR A 2 2.99 13.65 -6.08
CA THR A 2 3.97 13.16 -7.08
C THR A 2 3.42 11.94 -7.84
N PRO A 3 3.98 11.56 -9.01
CA PRO A 3 3.60 10.32 -9.69
C PRO A 3 3.75 9.09 -8.80
N HIS A 4 4.79 9.06 -7.96
CA HIS A 4 5.03 8.01 -6.97
C HIS A 4 3.89 7.94 -5.93
N GLN A 5 3.48 9.07 -5.38
CA GLN A 5 2.36 9.14 -4.44
C GLN A 5 1.02 8.72 -5.08
N LEU A 6 0.76 9.16 -6.31
CA LEU A 6 -0.45 8.80 -7.06
C LEU A 6 -0.51 7.28 -7.30
N HIS A 7 0.63 6.65 -7.60
CA HIS A 7 0.73 5.23 -7.79
C HIS A 7 0.34 4.43 -6.52
N HIS A 8 0.89 4.82 -5.36
CA HIS A 8 0.58 4.16 -4.09
C HIS A 8 -0.86 4.42 -3.64
N LEU A 9 -1.40 5.62 -3.86
CA LEU A 9 -2.81 5.90 -3.66
C LEU A 9 -3.71 4.97 -4.49
N ASN A 10 -3.35 4.72 -5.75
CA ASN A 10 -4.11 3.79 -6.60
C ASN A 10 -4.08 2.36 -6.05
N PHE A 11 -2.93 1.88 -5.57
CA PHE A 11 -2.87 0.57 -4.90
C PHE A 11 -3.70 0.53 -3.62
N LEU A 12 -3.71 1.60 -2.83
CA LEU A 12 -4.52 1.69 -1.62
C LEU A 12 -6.02 1.60 -1.95
N LYS A 13 -6.48 2.31 -3.00
CA LYS A 13 -7.85 2.22 -3.50
C LYS A 13 -8.21 0.84 -4.06
N ILE A 14 -7.29 0.20 -4.78
CA ILE A 14 -7.48 -1.17 -5.26
C ILE A 14 -7.62 -2.14 -4.10
N ALA A 15 -6.76 -2.04 -3.09
CA ALA A 15 -6.84 -2.84 -1.88
C ALA A 15 -8.18 -2.66 -1.18
N TYR A 16 -8.63 -1.41 -0.98
CA TYR A 16 -9.97 -1.12 -0.44
C TYR A 16 -11.08 -1.81 -1.23
N ASN A 17 -11.10 -1.63 -2.54
CA ASN A 17 -12.11 -2.23 -3.43
C ASN A 17 -12.09 -3.77 -3.37
N ASN A 18 -10.94 -4.38 -3.13
CA ASN A 18 -10.82 -5.82 -2.99
C ASN A 18 -11.31 -6.29 -1.61
N PHE A 19 -10.98 -5.56 -0.54
CA PHE A 19 -11.41 -5.88 0.81
C PHE A 19 -12.93 -5.91 0.93
N ILE A 20 -13.63 -4.87 0.44
CA ILE A 20 -15.10 -4.77 0.53
C ILE A 20 -15.84 -5.84 -0.29
N LYS A 21 -15.14 -6.57 -1.17
CA LYS A 21 -15.70 -7.66 -1.98
C LYS A 21 -15.49 -9.05 -1.37
N GLN A 22 -14.83 -9.13 -0.22
CA GLN A 22 -14.49 -10.37 0.45
C GLN A 22 -15.17 -10.46 1.81
N ALA A 23 -15.43 -11.68 2.27
CA ALA A 23 -15.90 -11.89 3.64
C ALA A 23 -14.82 -11.45 4.65
N PRO A 24 -15.19 -10.78 5.75
CA PRO A 24 -16.56 -10.55 6.19
C PRO A 24 -17.27 -9.33 5.57
N PHE A 25 -16.54 -8.40 4.96
CA PHE A 25 -17.04 -7.10 4.50
C PHE A 25 -18.11 -7.13 3.39
N ALA A 26 -18.15 -8.21 2.60
CA ALA A 26 -19.15 -8.40 1.56
C ALA A 26 -20.45 -9.06 2.06
N SER A 27 -20.56 -9.36 3.36
CA SER A 27 -21.73 -10.03 3.94
C SER A 27 -22.91 -9.06 4.07
N GLU A 28 -24.14 -9.59 4.10
CA GLU A 28 -25.36 -8.78 4.27
C GLU A 28 -25.39 -8.04 5.60
N GLU A 29 -24.86 -8.66 6.65
CA GLU A 29 -24.67 -8.08 7.97
C GLU A 29 -23.19 -8.13 8.33
N ILE A 30 -22.65 -6.98 8.72
CA ILE A 30 -21.31 -6.85 9.27
C ILE A 30 -21.41 -6.25 10.67
N SER A 31 -20.45 -6.57 11.52
CA SER A 31 -20.31 -6.03 12.86
C SER A 31 -19.89 -4.55 12.82
N SER A 32 -20.12 -3.83 13.92
CA SER A 32 -19.66 -2.45 14.06
C SER A 32 -18.13 -2.30 13.98
N GLU A 33 -17.37 -3.34 14.31
CA GLU A 33 -15.92 -3.36 14.17
C GLU A 33 -15.50 -3.40 12.69
N GLU A 34 -16.20 -4.18 11.87
CA GLU A 34 -15.97 -4.26 10.42
C GLU A 34 -16.41 -2.97 9.72
N GLU A 35 -17.54 -2.38 10.13
CA GLU A 35 -17.96 -1.04 9.68
C GLU A 35 -16.90 0.02 9.98
N GLN A 36 -16.40 0.04 11.22
CA GLN A 36 -15.37 1.00 11.62
C GLN A 36 -14.06 0.78 10.85
N PHE A 37 -13.69 -0.47 10.58
CA PHE A 37 -12.52 -0.77 9.76
C PHE A 37 -12.66 -0.21 8.34
N ILE A 38 -13.82 -0.38 7.69
CA ILE A 38 -14.11 0.19 6.37
C ILE A 38 -14.02 1.73 6.41
N LEU A 39 -14.61 2.37 7.42
CA LEU A 39 -14.55 3.82 7.58
C LEU A 39 -13.12 4.33 7.79
N ASN A 40 -12.31 3.63 8.58
CA ASN A 40 -10.89 3.96 8.77
C ASN A 40 -10.11 3.83 7.46
N PHE A 41 -10.41 2.81 6.65
CA PHE A 41 -9.79 2.64 5.33
C PHE A 41 -10.17 3.79 4.39
N GLN A 42 -11.46 4.15 4.31
CA GLN A 42 -11.91 5.29 3.51
C GLN A 42 -11.26 6.60 3.96
N LYS A 43 -11.15 6.81 5.27
CA LYS A 43 -10.48 7.98 5.84
C LYS A 43 -9.01 8.02 5.45
N LEU A 44 -8.28 6.91 5.52
CA LEU A 44 -6.87 6.85 5.10
C LEU A 44 -6.72 7.24 3.62
N ILE A 45 -7.61 6.78 2.75
CA ILE A 45 -7.61 7.16 1.32
C ILE A 45 -7.82 8.68 1.16
N GLN A 46 -8.79 9.25 1.87
CA GLN A 46 -9.08 10.69 1.83
C GLN A 46 -7.91 11.52 2.36
N ASP A 47 -7.31 11.11 3.47
CA ASP A 47 -6.16 11.79 4.08
C ASP A 47 -4.94 11.74 3.15
N PHE A 48 -4.72 10.62 2.46
CA PHE A 48 -3.70 10.50 1.43
C PHE A 48 -4.00 11.46 0.27
N GLU A 49 -5.23 11.47 -0.24
CA GLU A 49 -5.66 12.38 -1.32
C GLU A 49 -5.43 13.86 -0.98
N ALA A 50 -5.73 14.23 0.26
CA ALA A 50 -5.55 15.58 0.79
C ALA A 50 -4.07 15.94 1.05
N GLY A 51 -3.15 14.97 0.99
CA GLY A 51 -1.74 15.18 1.33
C GLY A 51 -1.50 15.43 2.82
N SER A 52 -2.31 14.82 3.68
CA SER A 52 -2.16 14.90 5.14
C SER A 52 -0.76 14.46 5.58
N GLU A 53 -0.13 15.21 6.48
CA GLU A 53 1.18 14.88 7.05
C GLU A 53 1.15 13.56 7.84
N ASN A 54 0.00 13.20 8.40
CA ASN A 54 -0.15 11.98 9.21
C ASN A 54 -0.35 10.72 8.38
N VAL A 55 -0.50 10.82 7.06
CA VAL A 55 -0.85 9.68 6.18
C VAL A 55 0.11 8.51 6.32
N TYR A 56 1.40 8.77 6.56
CA TYR A 56 2.40 7.71 6.71
C TYR A 56 2.19 6.91 8.00
N ASN A 57 1.99 7.61 9.13
CA ASN A 57 1.73 6.98 10.42
C ASN A 57 0.37 6.26 10.44
N ASP A 58 -0.66 6.90 9.88
CA ASP A 58 -2.00 6.34 9.79
C ASP A 58 -2.02 5.10 8.89
N GLY A 59 -1.28 5.15 7.77
CA GLY A 59 -1.11 4.02 6.86
C GLY A 59 -0.36 2.86 7.51
N GLU A 60 0.75 3.11 8.21
CA GLU A 60 1.48 2.07 8.93
C GLU A 60 0.58 1.36 9.95
N ASN A 61 -0.13 2.13 10.78
CA ASN A 61 -1.02 1.58 11.80
C ASN A 61 -2.19 0.82 11.19
N PHE A 62 -2.78 1.34 10.11
CA PHE A 62 -3.87 0.68 9.40
C PHE A 62 -3.44 -0.67 8.81
N ILE A 63 -2.28 -0.74 8.16
CA ILE A 63 -1.78 -1.99 7.57
C ILE A 63 -1.46 -3.01 8.68
N ASP A 64 -0.80 -2.60 9.75
CA ASP A 64 -0.53 -3.48 10.90
C ASP A 64 -1.84 -4.03 11.50
N GLN A 65 -2.88 -3.20 11.63
CA GLN A 65 -4.21 -3.62 12.05
C GLN A 65 -4.85 -4.61 11.05
N ALA A 66 -4.80 -4.31 9.75
CA ALA A 66 -5.38 -5.14 8.70
C ALA A 66 -4.78 -6.56 8.70
N PHE A 67 -3.46 -6.69 8.88
CA PHE A 67 -2.78 -7.97 8.95
C PHE A 67 -3.16 -8.78 10.20
N LYS A 68 -3.36 -8.11 11.35
CA LYS A 68 -3.75 -8.75 12.61
C LYS A 68 -5.20 -9.22 12.61
N MET A 69 -6.11 -8.37 12.16
CA MET A 69 -7.56 -8.63 12.22
C MET A 69 -8.02 -9.51 11.06
N TYR A 70 -7.43 -9.32 9.87
CA TYR A 70 -7.86 -9.98 8.65
C TYR A 70 -6.68 -10.67 7.92
N PRO A 71 -5.96 -11.60 8.59
CA PRO A 71 -4.78 -12.25 8.00
C PRO A 71 -5.10 -13.01 6.71
N ARG A 72 -6.34 -13.50 6.57
CA ARG A 72 -6.82 -14.15 5.34
C ARG A 72 -6.93 -13.19 4.15
N LEU A 73 -7.10 -11.89 4.40
CA LEU A 73 -7.21 -10.85 3.37
C LEU A 73 -5.89 -10.09 3.18
N ALA A 74 -4.85 -10.38 3.97
CA ALA A 74 -3.56 -9.69 3.92
C ALA A 74 -2.91 -9.74 2.52
N HIS A 75 -3.18 -10.80 1.74
CA HIS A 75 -2.68 -10.93 0.36
C HIS A 75 -3.31 -9.93 -0.63
N LEU A 76 -4.39 -9.23 -0.24
CA LEU A 76 -5.03 -8.19 -1.07
C LEU A 76 -4.30 -6.85 -0.97
N MET A 77 -3.41 -6.70 0.03
CA MET A 77 -2.56 -5.53 0.18
C MET A 77 -1.35 -5.67 -0.76
N ALA A 78 -1.17 -4.72 -1.67
CA ALA A 78 -0.01 -4.68 -2.54
C ALA A 78 1.27 -4.52 -1.71
N ARG A 79 2.32 -5.28 -2.02
CA ARG A 79 3.64 -5.19 -1.35
C ARG A 79 4.24 -3.79 -1.40
N ASP A 80 3.95 -3.07 -2.47
CA ASP A 80 4.28 -1.65 -2.65
C ASP A 80 3.77 -0.78 -1.49
N LEU A 81 2.58 -1.06 -0.96
CA LEU A 81 2.05 -0.32 0.19
C LEU A 81 2.86 -0.61 1.45
N LEU A 82 3.31 -1.85 1.64
CA LEU A 82 4.12 -2.23 2.81
C LEU A 82 5.47 -1.52 2.76
N TRP A 83 6.10 -1.46 1.59
CA TRP A 83 7.33 -0.69 1.38
C TRP A 83 7.10 0.81 1.59
N TYR A 84 6.05 1.36 0.98
CA TYR A 84 5.76 2.79 0.97
C TYR A 84 5.45 3.37 2.35
N PHE A 85 4.64 2.67 3.16
CA PHE A 85 4.37 3.09 4.53
C PHE A 85 5.51 2.71 5.49
N GLY A 86 6.28 1.68 5.16
CA GLY A 86 7.48 1.30 5.91
C GLY A 86 7.17 0.89 7.35
N GLY A 87 8.15 1.14 8.23
CA GLY A 87 8.03 0.86 9.67
C GLY A 87 7.65 -0.59 9.95
N LYS A 88 6.61 -0.80 10.76
CA LYS A 88 6.10 -2.14 11.10
C LYS A 88 5.59 -2.94 9.89
N CYS A 89 5.21 -2.28 8.79
CA CYS A 89 4.72 -2.96 7.60
C CYS A 89 5.77 -3.89 6.99
N LEU A 90 7.06 -3.51 7.11
CA LEU A 90 8.18 -4.26 6.54
C LEU A 90 8.36 -5.64 7.19
N HIS A 91 7.88 -5.84 8.43
CA HIS A 91 7.91 -7.16 9.07
C HIS A 91 7.07 -8.21 8.32
N ASN A 92 6.15 -7.77 7.47
CA ASN A 92 5.33 -8.65 6.63
C ASN A 92 5.93 -8.90 5.24
N MET A 93 7.17 -8.42 4.99
CA MET A 93 7.90 -8.62 3.74
C MET A 93 9.10 -9.55 3.96
N PRO A 94 9.31 -10.55 3.09
CA PRO A 94 10.54 -11.33 3.10
C PRO A 94 11.72 -10.47 2.61
N ASP A 95 12.92 -10.77 3.11
CA ASP A 95 14.15 -10.03 2.77
C ASP A 95 14.37 -9.90 1.25
N SER A 96 14.07 -10.95 0.48
CA SER A 96 14.19 -10.93 -0.98
C SER A 96 13.24 -9.95 -1.69
N GLU A 97 12.09 -9.62 -1.07
CA GLU A 97 11.22 -8.55 -1.57
C GLU A 97 11.77 -7.18 -1.18
N ILE A 98 12.26 -7.04 0.06
CA ILE A 98 12.92 -5.82 0.54
C ILE A 98 14.08 -5.43 -0.37
N ASP A 99 14.96 -6.37 -0.72
CA ASP A 99 16.09 -6.13 -1.61
C ASP A 99 15.64 -5.56 -2.98
N LYS A 100 14.56 -6.09 -3.55
CA LYS A 100 14.02 -5.62 -4.83
C LYS A 100 13.45 -4.21 -4.73
N PHE A 101 12.73 -3.91 -3.66
CA PHE A 101 12.18 -2.57 -3.45
C PHE A 101 13.29 -1.55 -3.14
N GLN A 102 14.34 -1.96 -2.43
CA GLN A 102 15.51 -1.11 -2.22
C GLN A 102 16.18 -0.74 -3.56
N ILE A 103 16.42 -1.72 -4.44
CA ILE A 103 16.95 -1.47 -5.79
C ILE A 103 16.01 -0.55 -6.58
N LEU A 104 14.70 -0.76 -6.47
CA LEU A 104 13.72 0.08 -7.17
C LEU A 104 13.79 1.55 -6.72
N ASP A 105 13.96 1.79 -5.43
CA ASP A 105 14.13 3.14 -4.89
C ASP A 105 15.47 3.76 -5.27
N GLU A 106 16.57 3.00 -5.24
CA GLU A 106 17.89 3.46 -5.71
C GLU A 106 17.80 3.93 -7.17
N LEU A 107 17.18 3.13 -8.05
CA LEU A 107 16.96 3.50 -9.45
C LEU A 107 16.09 4.77 -9.60
N ARG A 108 15.09 4.94 -8.73
CA ARG A 108 14.22 6.12 -8.71
C ARG A 108 14.99 7.37 -8.32
N PHE A 109 15.80 7.28 -7.26
CA PHE A 109 16.63 8.38 -6.80
C PHE A 109 17.69 8.77 -7.83
N GLU A 110 18.35 7.78 -8.46
CA GLU A 110 19.32 8.06 -9.53
C GLU A 110 18.69 8.79 -10.73
N ALA A 111 17.47 8.41 -11.13
CA ALA A 111 16.74 9.09 -12.20
C ALA A 111 16.37 10.53 -11.79
N GLU A 112 15.93 10.73 -10.55
CA GLU A 112 15.62 12.04 -9.99
C GLU A 112 16.85 12.96 -9.96
N GLU A 113 18.02 12.45 -9.54
CA GLU A 113 19.28 13.20 -9.54
C GLU A 113 19.74 13.60 -10.95
N LYS A 114 19.44 12.77 -11.96
CA LYS A 114 19.74 13.04 -13.37
C LYS A 114 18.68 13.92 -14.06
N GLY A 115 17.55 14.18 -13.40
CA GLY A 115 16.41 14.87 -13.99
C GLY A 115 15.68 14.06 -15.07
N GLU A 116 15.79 12.73 -15.01
CA GLU A 116 15.15 11.79 -15.92
C GLU A 116 13.77 11.36 -15.40
N GLU A 117 12.85 11.06 -16.32
CA GLU A 117 11.55 10.49 -15.94
C GLU A 117 11.72 9.03 -15.48
N PHE A 118 11.10 8.68 -14.35
CA PHE A 118 11.15 7.33 -13.80
C PHE A 118 9.82 6.59 -13.96
N ASP A 119 9.77 5.63 -14.88
CA ASP A 119 8.63 4.72 -15.03
C ASP A 119 8.67 3.63 -13.95
N TYR A 120 8.09 3.95 -12.79
CA TYR A 120 8.03 3.06 -11.63
C TYR A 120 7.41 1.69 -11.96
N LEU A 121 6.30 1.68 -12.70
CA LEU A 121 5.56 0.46 -13.01
C LEU A 121 6.38 -0.49 -13.89
N ASN A 122 7.01 0.04 -14.94
CA ASN A 122 7.84 -0.77 -15.83
C ASN A 122 9.08 -1.33 -15.10
N LYS A 123 9.78 -0.49 -14.34
CA LYS A 123 10.98 -0.90 -13.57
C LYS A 123 10.65 -1.94 -12.51
N ARG A 124 9.54 -1.74 -11.79
CA ARG A 124 9.02 -2.72 -10.85
C ARG A 124 8.68 -4.04 -11.55
N ALA A 125 7.91 -4.00 -12.63
CA ALA A 125 7.53 -5.23 -13.34
C ALA A 125 8.77 -6.00 -13.86
N HIS A 126 9.81 -5.29 -14.29
CA HIS A 126 11.11 -5.88 -14.64
C HIS A 126 11.81 -6.55 -13.45
N LEU A 127 11.98 -5.85 -12.32
CA LEU A 127 12.64 -6.37 -11.11
C LEU A 127 11.92 -7.57 -10.48
N PHE A 128 10.59 -7.61 -10.62
CA PHE A 128 9.75 -8.67 -10.10
C PHE A 128 9.48 -9.80 -11.11
N GLY A 129 9.99 -9.70 -12.35
CA GLY A 129 9.84 -10.73 -13.38
C GLY A 129 8.40 -10.89 -13.88
N LEU A 130 7.64 -9.80 -13.94
CA LEU A 130 6.21 -9.75 -14.33
C LEU A 130 5.99 -9.32 -15.79
N ASN A 131 7.06 -9.24 -16.58
CA ASN A 131 7.07 -8.78 -17.98
C ASN A 131 6.99 -9.92 -18.99
#